data_AF-A0A6A3NEA8-F1
#
_entry.id   AF-A0A6A3NEA8-F1
#
_cell.length_a   1.000
_cell.length_b   1.000
_cell.length_c   1.000
_cell.angle_alpha   90.00
_cell.angle_beta   90.00
_cell.angle_gamma   90.00
#
_symmetry.space_group_name_H-M   'P 1'
#
loop_
_entity.id
_entity.type
_entity.pdbx_description
1 polymer ?
#
loop_
_entity_poly.entity_id
_entity_poly.type
_entity_poly.pdbx_seq_one_letter_code
_entity_poly.pdbx_strand_id
1 'polypeptide(L)'
;MQFADIFVDPSAVSPAEAVSLAEEMAADFYSEVSIMYDMLSDVKTPTSESRAVDELMRRMHNVLGNTDGLAARGSNLATQISNVRGLYNGLIRVFIFLYQRYYRAFVVLEVSELLAASWQRLLAFVSEYRILDEVFVRKVFDHVAQIVGSV
;
A
#
# COMPACT_ATOMS: atom_id res chain seq x y z
N MET A 1 -7.14 19.30 -15.61
CA MET A 1 -6.62 18.04 -15.02
C MET A 1 -7.79 17.08 -14.95
N GLN A 2 -7.81 16.07 -15.80
CA GLN A 2 -8.85 15.05 -15.81
C GLN A 2 -8.39 13.99 -14.79
N PHE A 3 -9.17 13.79 -13.73
CA PHE A 3 -8.90 12.71 -12.78
C PHE A 3 -9.09 11.40 -13.55
N ALA A 4 -8.06 10.56 -13.63
CA ALA A 4 -8.22 9.21 -14.13
C ALA A 4 -9.22 8.51 -13.22
N ASP A 5 -10.32 8.00 -13.77
CA ASP A 5 -11.30 7.21 -13.02
C ASP A 5 -10.68 5.88 -12.59
N ILE A 6 -11.06 5.39 -11.42
CA ILE A 6 -10.82 3.99 -11.04
C ILE A 6 -11.68 3.15 -11.99
N PHE A 7 -11.07 2.59 -13.02
CA PHE A 7 -11.75 1.83 -14.06
C PHE A 7 -11.74 0.34 -13.70
N VAL A 8 -12.76 -0.07 -12.96
CA VAL A 8 -13.26 -1.45 -13.03
C VAL A 8 -14.23 -1.50 -14.20
N ASP A 9 -14.37 -2.65 -14.89
CA ASP A 9 -15.41 -2.83 -15.89
C ASP A 9 -16.77 -2.43 -15.27
N PRO A 10 -17.43 -1.36 -15.75
CA PRO A 10 -18.69 -0.89 -15.15
C PRO A 10 -19.81 -1.93 -15.23
N SER A 11 -19.64 -2.97 -16.06
CA SER A 11 -20.56 -4.10 -16.16
C SER A 11 -20.40 -5.13 -15.03
N ALA A 12 -19.31 -5.06 -14.25
CA ALA A 12 -19.02 -5.97 -13.14
C ALA A 12 -19.32 -5.36 -11.76
N VAL A 13 -18.94 -4.09 -11.52
CA VAL A 13 -19.06 -3.41 -10.21
C VAL A 13 -19.22 -1.89 -10.41
N SER A 14 -20.02 -1.22 -9.59
CA SER A 14 -20.16 0.24 -9.66
C SER A 14 -18.89 0.97 -9.16
N PRO A 15 -18.59 2.20 -9.61
CA PRO A 15 -17.43 2.95 -9.13
C PRO A 15 -17.37 3.17 -7.62
N ALA A 16 -18.54 3.29 -6.97
CA ALA A 16 -18.62 3.44 -5.52
C ALA A 16 -18.24 2.14 -4.79
N GLU A 17 -18.77 1.00 -5.25
CA GLU A 17 -18.42 -0.32 -4.71
C GLU A 17 -16.95 -0.66 -4.95
N ALA A 18 -16.39 -0.28 -6.11
CA ALA A 18 -14.96 -0.45 -6.40
C ALA A 18 -14.07 0.36 -5.44
N VAL A 19 -14.49 1.58 -5.09
CA VAL A 19 -13.78 2.42 -4.10
C VAL A 19 -13.87 1.82 -2.71
N SER A 20 -15.05 1.38 -2.27
CA SER A 20 -15.23 0.72 -0.97
C SER A 20 -14.41 -0.56 -0.87
N LEU A 21 -14.43 -1.42 -1.89
CA LEU A 21 -13.59 -2.61 -1.93
C LEU A 21 -12.10 -2.26 -1.88
N ALA A 22 -11.67 -1.24 -2.63
CA ALA A 22 -10.27 -0.81 -2.60
C ALA A 22 -9.85 -0.28 -1.23
N GLU A 23 -10.75 0.36 -0.49
CA GLU A 23 -10.54 0.83 0.88
C GLU A 23 -10.45 -0.33 1.88
N GLU A 24 -11.35 -1.31 1.80
CA GLU A 24 -11.29 -2.55 2.60
C GLU A 24 -9.97 -3.29 2.37
N MET A 25 -9.61 -3.52 1.10
CA MET A 25 -8.35 -4.17 0.75
C MET A 25 -7.13 -3.35 1.19
N ALA A 26 -7.20 -2.03 1.18
CA ALA A 26 -6.12 -1.19 1.72
C ALA A 26 -5.94 -1.37 3.22
N ALA A 27 -7.04 -1.59 3.97
CA ALA A 27 -6.98 -1.90 5.40
C ALA A 27 -6.30 -3.26 5.65
N ASP A 28 -6.63 -4.28 4.84
CA ASP A 28 -6.01 -5.60 4.92
C ASP A 28 -4.51 -5.54 4.63
N PHE A 29 -4.11 -4.89 3.53
CA PHE A 29 -2.69 -4.69 3.21
C PHE A 29 -1.96 -3.86 4.29
N TYR A 30 -2.62 -2.85 4.85
CA TYR A 30 -2.07 -2.09 5.97
C TYR A 30 -1.84 -2.96 7.20
N SER A 31 -2.79 -3.83 7.54
CA SER A 31 -2.67 -4.75 8.67
C SER A 31 -1.48 -5.70 8.47
N GLU A 32 -1.38 -6.34 7.30
CA GLU A 32 -0.28 -7.23 6.96
C GLU A 32 1.09 -6.54 7.02
N VAL A 33 1.22 -5.35 6.41
CA VAL A 33 2.50 -4.63 6.40
C VAL A 33 2.85 -4.08 7.79
N SER A 34 1.86 -3.74 8.61
CA SER A 34 2.08 -3.35 10.02
C SER A 34 2.68 -4.49 10.82
N ILE A 35 2.11 -5.71 10.70
CA ILE A 35 2.67 -6.91 11.34
C ILE A 35 4.11 -7.14 10.86
N MET A 36 4.36 -7.07 9.55
CA MET A 36 5.71 -7.22 9.01
C MET A 36 6.69 -6.16 9.50
N TYR A 37 6.21 -4.93 9.69
CA TYR A 37 7.03 -3.84 10.21
C TYR A 37 7.32 -3.99 11.70
N ASP A 38 6.35 -4.47 12.47
CA ASP A 38 6.49 -4.71 13.91
C ASP A 38 7.43 -5.88 14.20
N MET A 39 7.47 -6.91 13.34
CA MET A 39 8.46 -8.01 13.44
C MET A 39 9.91 -7.51 13.41
N LEU A 40 10.15 -6.32 12.87
CA LEU A 40 11.48 -5.72 12.79
C LEU A 40 11.83 -4.86 14.01
N SER A 41 10.96 -4.77 15.04
CA SER A 41 11.13 -3.87 16.20
C SER A 41 12.53 -3.97 16.82
N ASP A 42 13.05 -5.18 16.92
CA ASP A 42 14.30 -5.48 17.61
C ASP A 42 15.55 -5.11 16.80
N VAL A 43 15.42 -5.05 15.47
CA VAL A 43 16.52 -4.73 14.53
C VAL A 43 16.38 -3.33 13.92
N LYS A 44 15.29 -2.63 14.22
CA LYS A 44 14.99 -1.32 13.66
C LYS A 44 15.88 -0.25 14.25
N THR A 45 16.77 0.30 13.41
CA THR A 45 17.59 1.46 13.78
C THR A 45 16.80 2.77 13.62
N PRO A 46 16.85 3.72 14.58
CA PRO A 46 16.17 5.00 14.50
C PRO A 46 16.88 5.95 13.53
N THR A 47 16.55 5.85 12.25
CA THR A 47 17.05 6.76 11.20
C THR A 47 16.02 7.84 10.87
N SER A 48 16.39 8.83 10.05
CA SER A 48 15.43 9.79 9.48
C SER A 48 14.39 9.08 8.62
N GLU A 49 14.80 8.07 7.84
CA GLU A 49 13.91 7.27 6.99
C GLU A 49 12.93 6.46 7.82
N SER A 50 13.40 5.76 8.86
CA SER A 50 12.54 5.00 9.77
C SER A 50 11.48 5.89 10.42
N ARG A 51 11.85 7.11 10.86
CA ARG A 51 10.90 8.09 11.42
C ARG A 51 9.88 8.58 10.39
N ALA A 52 10.28 8.75 9.14
CA ALA A 52 9.36 9.12 8.06
C ALA A 52 8.36 8.01 7.76
N VAL A 53 8.82 6.74 7.79
CA VAL A 53 7.94 5.57 7.65
C VAL A 53 6.99 5.43 8.83
N ASP A 54 7.44 5.70 10.06
CA ASP A 54 6.58 5.68 11.25
C ASP A 54 5.45 6.71 11.15
N GLU A 55 5.78 7.93 10.74
CA GLU A 55 4.80 8.98 10.52
C GLU A 55 3.84 8.64 9.36
N LEU A 56 4.33 7.99 8.31
CA LEU A 56 3.50 7.50 7.20
C LEU A 56 2.52 6.42 7.67
N MET A 57 2.99 5.41 8.39
CA MET A 57 2.15 4.36 8.98
C MET A 57 1.08 4.96 9.88
N ARG A 58 1.47 5.89 10.77
CA ARG A 58 0.53 6.61 11.65
C ARG A 58 -0.53 7.38 10.85
N ARG A 59 -0.16 8.06 9.76
CA ARG A 59 -1.12 8.78 8.90
C ARG A 59 -2.09 7.83 8.21
N MET A 60 -1.59 6.73 7.65
CA MET A 60 -2.44 5.72 7.02
C MET A 60 -3.41 5.12 8.05
N HIS A 61 -2.94 4.80 9.25
CA HIS A 61 -3.78 4.34 10.35
C HIS A 61 -4.90 5.33 10.67
N ASN A 62 -4.61 6.63 10.74
CA ASN A 62 -5.63 7.65 11.02
C ASN A 62 -6.64 7.79 9.88
N VAL A 63 -6.22 7.59 8.62
CA VAL A 63 -7.15 7.59 7.48
C VAL A 63 -8.07 6.37 7.58
N LEU A 64 -7.50 5.19 7.85
CA LEU A 64 -8.22 3.93 8.02
C LEU A 64 -9.12 3.88 9.27
N GLY A 65 -8.74 4.53 10.36
CA GLY A 65 -9.57 4.62 11.58
C GLY A 65 -10.70 5.64 11.50
N ASN A 66 -10.69 6.51 10.47
CA ASN A 66 -11.74 7.48 10.21
C ASN A 66 -12.73 7.02 9.12
N THR A 67 -12.63 5.78 8.63
CA THR A 67 -13.43 5.26 7.51
C THR A 67 -14.88 4.96 7.89
N ASP A 68 -15.15 4.60 9.15
CA ASP A 68 -16.51 4.65 9.74
C ASP A 68 -17.15 6.04 9.57
N GLY A 69 -16.33 7.08 9.37
CA GLY A 69 -16.74 8.46 9.10
C GLY A 69 -16.67 8.90 7.63
N LEU A 70 -15.97 8.20 6.72
CA LEU A 70 -15.83 8.68 5.33
C LEU A 70 -17.12 8.48 4.52
N ALA A 71 -17.78 7.34 4.67
CA ALA A 71 -19.13 7.13 4.12
C ALA A 71 -20.20 7.92 4.90
N ALA A 72 -20.07 8.04 6.23
CA ALA A 72 -21.05 8.71 7.09
C ALA A 72 -21.03 10.25 7.02
N ARG A 73 -19.92 10.88 6.58
CA ARG A 73 -19.77 12.35 6.52
C ARG A 73 -20.22 12.98 5.19
N GLY A 74 -20.88 12.24 4.30
CA GLY A 74 -21.27 12.76 2.99
C GLY A 74 -20.06 13.17 2.14
N SER A 75 -18.91 12.51 2.34
CA SER A 75 -17.71 12.71 1.53
C SER A 75 -18.04 12.41 0.07
N ASN A 76 -17.74 13.35 -0.83
CA ASN A 76 -17.94 13.10 -2.26
C ASN A 76 -16.98 12.00 -2.75
N LEU A 77 -17.43 11.25 -3.76
CA LEU A 77 -16.68 10.12 -4.33
C LEU A 77 -15.24 10.49 -4.73
N ALA A 78 -15.03 11.71 -5.24
CA ALA A 78 -13.71 12.20 -5.61
C ALA A 78 -12.72 12.25 -4.42
N THR A 79 -13.20 12.63 -3.24
CA THR A 79 -12.37 12.68 -2.01
C THR A 79 -12.03 11.26 -1.55
N GLN A 80 -12.99 10.34 -1.61
CA GLN A 80 -12.76 8.92 -1.28
C GLN A 80 -11.71 8.31 -2.21
N ILE A 81 -11.84 8.52 -3.52
CA ILE A 81 -10.85 8.09 -4.52
C ILE A 81 -9.45 8.64 -4.21
N SER A 82 -9.36 9.94 -3.87
CA SER A 82 -8.08 10.55 -3.52
C SER A 82 -7.46 9.94 -2.26
N ASN A 83 -8.26 9.63 -1.24
CA ASN A 83 -7.80 9.00 -0.01
C ASN A 83 -7.30 7.57 -0.26
N VAL A 84 -8.07 6.77 -1.01
CA VAL A 84 -7.68 5.42 -1.43
C VAL A 84 -6.34 5.46 -2.18
N ARG A 85 -6.20 6.34 -3.18
CA ARG A 85 -4.92 6.53 -3.88
C ARG A 85 -3.78 6.92 -2.96
N GLY A 86 -4.06 7.77 -1.96
CA GLY A 86 -3.11 8.14 -0.92
C GLY A 86 -2.64 6.95 -0.10
N LEU A 87 -3.57 6.07 0.31
CA LEU A 87 -3.27 4.83 1.04
C LEU A 87 -2.39 3.89 0.22
N TYR A 88 -2.75 3.59 -1.03
CA TYR A 88 -1.95 2.69 -1.88
C TYR A 88 -0.55 3.25 -2.19
N ASN A 89 -0.41 4.56 -2.42
CA ASN A 89 0.91 5.19 -2.53
C ASN A 89 1.73 5.05 -1.24
N GLY A 90 1.08 5.21 -0.08
CA GLY A 90 1.70 5.02 1.22
C GLY A 90 2.18 3.59 1.42
N LEU A 91 1.31 2.61 1.19
CA LEU A 91 1.62 1.18 1.28
C LEU A 91 2.84 0.83 0.41
N ILE A 92 2.84 1.23 -0.86
CA ILE A 92 3.96 0.97 -1.79
C ILE A 92 5.27 1.53 -1.23
N ARG A 93 5.27 2.75 -0.66
CA ARG A 93 6.47 3.34 -0.06
C ARG A 93 6.97 2.56 1.15
N VAL A 94 6.06 2.04 1.98
CA VAL A 94 6.43 1.19 3.12
C VAL A 94 7.06 -0.11 2.62
N PHE A 95 6.45 -0.79 1.66
CA PHE A 95 7.02 -2.00 1.07
C PHE A 95 8.42 -1.76 0.48
N ILE A 96 8.59 -0.69 -0.31
CA ILE A 96 9.91 -0.33 -0.86
C ILE A 96 10.93 -0.14 0.26
N PHE A 97 10.56 0.55 1.34
CA PHE A 97 11.44 0.73 2.50
C PHE A 97 11.81 -0.61 3.16
N LEU A 98 10.86 -1.53 3.34
CA LEU A 98 11.11 -2.87 3.85
C LEU A 98 12.11 -3.63 2.97
N TYR A 99 11.93 -3.59 1.64
CA TYR A 99 12.89 -4.21 0.72
C TYR A 99 14.28 -3.57 0.79
N GLN A 100 14.36 -2.25 0.74
CA GLN A 100 15.63 -1.53 0.72
C GLN A 100 16.44 -1.73 2.00
N ARG A 101 15.78 -1.65 3.16
CA ARG A 101 16.46 -1.56 4.44
C ARG A 101 16.53 -2.89 5.19
N TYR A 102 15.53 -3.75 5.01
CA TYR A 102 15.30 -4.92 5.85
C TYR A 102 15.13 -6.23 5.09
N TYR A 103 15.25 -6.27 3.76
CA TYR A 103 15.07 -7.53 3.01
C TYR A 103 15.98 -8.66 3.52
N ARG A 104 17.26 -8.37 3.81
CA ARG A 104 18.18 -9.35 4.41
C ARG A 104 17.68 -9.86 5.77
N ALA A 105 17.07 -9.02 6.59
CA ALA A 105 16.49 -9.45 7.86
C ALA A 105 15.29 -10.39 7.63
N PHE A 106 14.41 -10.08 6.68
CA PHE A 106 13.31 -10.98 6.31
C PHE A 106 13.80 -12.34 5.77
N VAL A 107 14.92 -12.37 5.03
CA VAL A 107 15.56 -13.61 4.57
C VAL A 107 16.09 -14.42 5.76
N VAL A 108 16.80 -13.77 6.68
CA VAL A 108 17.36 -14.43 7.89
C VAL A 108 16.26 -14.94 8.82
N LEU A 109 15.13 -14.24 8.90
CA LEU A 109 13.96 -14.64 9.68
C LEU A 109 13.05 -15.65 8.94
N GLU A 110 13.43 -16.11 7.75
CA GLU A 110 12.68 -17.06 6.91
C GLU A 110 11.24 -16.61 6.57
N VAL A 111 11.00 -15.29 6.54
CA VAL A 111 9.68 -14.68 6.25
C VAL A 111 9.71 -13.82 4.98
N SER A 112 10.77 -13.90 4.17
CA SER A 112 10.89 -13.14 2.93
C SER A 112 9.81 -13.47 1.89
N GLU A 113 9.28 -14.70 1.91
CA GLU A 113 8.16 -15.11 1.04
C GLU A 113 6.86 -14.41 1.41
N LEU A 114 6.64 -14.10 2.70
CA LEU A 114 5.47 -13.34 3.15
C LEU A 114 5.51 -11.91 2.57
N LEU A 115 6.68 -11.27 2.63
CA LEU A 115 6.89 -9.95 2.05
C LEU A 115 6.67 -9.96 0.53
N ALA A 116 7.20 -10.98 -0.15
CA ALA A 116 7.04 -11.16 -1.60
C ALA A 116 5.57 -11.38 -1.99
N ALA A 117 4.87 -12.29 -1.33
CA ALA A 117 3.48 -12.61 -1.61
C ALA A 117 2.55 -11.42 -1.36
N SER A 118 2.72 -10.72 -0.24
CA SER A 118 1.92 -9.52 0.07
C SER A 118 2.20 -8.38 -0.92
N TRP A 119 3.47 -8.16 -1.29
CA TRP A 119 3.85 -7.20 -2.33
C TRP A 119 3.22 -7.51 -3.69
N GLN A 120 3.29 -8.76 -4.14
CA GLN A 120 2.72 -9.19 -5.42
C GLN A 120 1.20 -9.02 -5.44
N ARG A 121 0.51 -9.40 -4.36
CA ARG A 121 -0.95 -9.19 -4.24
C ARG A 121 -1.31 -7.71 -4.28
N LEU A 122 -0.55 -6.86 -3.58
CA LEU A 122 -0.76 -5.41 -3.59
C LEU A 122 -0.66 -4.86 -5.01
N LEU A 123 0.41 -5.18 -5.74
CA LEU A 123 0.60 -4.66 -7.10
C LEU A 123 -0.41 -5.21 -8.10
N ALA A 124 -0.76 -6.50 -8.00
CA ALA A 124 -1.80 -7.10 -8.82
C ALA A 124 -3.13 -6.37 -8.63
N PHE A 125 -3.55 -6.16 -7.38
CA PHE A 125 -4.78 -5.46 -7.05
C PHE A 125 -4.76 -3.99 -7.54
N VAL A 126 -3.66 -3.27 -7.30
CA VAL A 126 -3.51 -1.88 -7.78
C VAL A 126 -3.62 -1.78 -9.31
N SER A 127 -3.03 -2.75 -10.03
CA SER A 127 -3.06 -2.80 -11.48
C SER A 127 -4.44 -3.17 -12.02
N GLU A 128 -5.06 -4.19 -11.45
CA GLU A 128 -6.37 -4.70 -11.86
C GLU A 128 -7.47 -3.63 -11.69
N TYR A 129 -7.47 -2.96 -10.53
CA TYR A 129 -8.44 -1.91 -10.22
C TYR A 129 -8.00 -0.52 -10.71
N ARG A 130 -6.85 -0.42 -11.40
CA ARG A 130 -6.29 0.85 -11.90
C ARG A 130 -6.28 1.96 -10.85
N ILE A 131 -5.95 1.59 -9.62
CA ILE A 131 -5.93 2.52 -8.49
C ILE A 131 -4.84 3.57 -8.74
N LEU A 132 -3.69 3.12 -9.23
CA LEU A 132 -2.53 3.95 -9.59
C LEU A 132 -2.19 3.79 -11.07
N ASP A 133 -1.34 4.70 -11.55
CA ASP A 133 -0.85 4.68 -12.92
C ASP A 133 0.00 3.42 -13.22
N GLU A 134 -0.28 2.77 -14.35
CA GLU A 134 0.37 1.50 -14.73
C GLU A 134 1.88 1.66 -14.96
N VAL A 135 2.31 2.80 -15.50
CA VAL A 135 3.74 3.08 -15.70
C VAL A 135 4.45 3.22 -14.36
N PHE A 136 3.80 3.87 -13.39
CA PHE A 136 4.29 3.93 -12.02
C PHE A 136 4.39 2.53 -11.39
N VAL A 137 3.34 1.71 -11.48
CA VAL A 137 3.30 0.33 -10.93
C VAL A 137 4.44 -0.52 -11.50
N ARG A 138 4.67 -0.48 -12.81
CA ARG A 138 5.77 -1.20 -13.44
C ARG A 138 7.14 -0.72 -12.95
N LYS A 139 7.35 0.59 -12.83
CA LYS A 139 8.61 1.14 -12.32
C LYS A 139 8.92 0.69 -10.90
N VAL A 140 7.93 0.66 -10.01
CA VAL A 140 8.15 0.20 -8.63
C VAL A 140 8.39 -1.30 -8.56
N PHE A 141 7.74 -2.10 -9.42
CA PHE A 141 8.03 -3.52 -9.55
C PHE A 141 9.48 -3.76 -9.96
N ASP A 142 9.94 -3.10 -11.03
CA ASP A 142 11.30 -3.24 -11.54
C ASP A 142 12.34 -2.80 -10.49
N HIS A 143 12.06 -1.73 -9.76
CA HIS A 143 12.91 -1.23 -8.68
C HIS A 143 13.07 -2.25 -7.54
N VAL A 144 11.98 -2.88 -7.10
CA VAL A 144 12.04 -3.94 -6.07
C VAL A 144 12.79 -5.17 -6.58
N ALA A 145 12.57 -5.57 -7.83
CA ALA A 145 13.32 -6.67 -8.45
C ALA A 145 14.84 -6.41 -8.47
N GLN A 146 15.26 -5.17 -8.76
CA GLN A 146 16.67 -4.77 -8.71
C GLN A 146 17.24 -4.87 -7.29
N ILE A 147 16.49 -4.44 -6.26
CA ILE A 147 16.93 -4.56 -4.86
C ILE A 147 17.17 -6.03 -4.51
N VAL A 148 16.20 -6.90 -4.79
CA VAL A 148 16.29 -8.34 -4.51
C VAL A 148 17.45 -9.00 -5.26
N GLY A 149 17.64 -8.65 -6.55
CA GLY A 149 18.72 -9.21 -7.37
C GLY A 149 20.13 -8.69 -7.02
N SER A 150 20.23 -7.62 -6.22
CA SER A 150 21.51 -7.01 -5.81
C SER A 150 22.03 -7.49 -4.45
N VAL A 151 21.22 -8.28 -3.74
CA VAL A 151 21.46 -8.74 -2.35
C VAL A 151 22.35 -9.96 -2.29
#